data_AF-A0A0G4P451-F1
#
_entry.id   AF-A0A0G4P451-F1
#
_cell.length_a   1.000
_cell.length_b   1.000
_cell.length_c   1.000
_cell.angle_alpha   90.00
_cell.angle_beta   90.00
_cell.angle_gamma   90.00
#
_symmetry.space_group_name_H-M   'P 1'
#
loop_
_entity.id
_entity.type
_entity.pdbx_description
1 polymer ?
#
loop_
_entity_poly.entity_id
_entity_poly.type
_entity_poly.pdbx_seq_one_letter_code
_entity_poly.pdbx_strand_id
1 'polypeptide(L)'
;MDLQRQTCDVARERRRARRKETRFQLEAHQEDDAIRDKHIRTDESRALHQKYVELWIEFLLETRRVSDGYVLEKGCPAPDITQIKGFIRWYTYSTKGRLSLDGRPTVITTLVCAERFFGGFETAIGNMIAIEDRSEIYGIRGTLTTEKVIMKKEKDKFNFTKTDYINTVSLL
;
A
#
# COMPACT_ATOMS: atom_id res chain seq x y z
N MET A 1 -21.46 8.41 -41.35
CA MET A 1 -20.18 8.32 -40.61
C MET A 1 -20.51 8.13 -39.14
N ASP A 2 -20.08 7.02 -38.55
CA ASP A 2 -20.51 6.55 -37.22
C ASP A 2 -20.07 7.47 -36.07
N LEU A 3 -21.04 7.82 -35.23
CA LEU A 3 -20.90 8.63 -34.01
C LEU A 3 -19.81 8.11 -33.05
N GLN A 4 -19.56 6.79 -33.05
CA GLN A 4 -18.49 6.14 -32.29
C GLN A 4 -17.07 6.46 -32.80
N ARG A 5 -16.87 6.62 -34.10
CA ARG A 5 -15.55 7.05 -34.63
C ARG A 5 -15.24 8.48 -34.22
N GLN A 6 -16.24 9.36 -34.29
CA GLN A 6 -16.10 10.78 -34.00
C GLN A 6 -15.74 11.04 -32.52
N THR A 7 -16.34 10.31 -31.59
CA THR A 7 -16.01 10.39 -30.15
C THR A 7 -14.61 9.84 -29.83
N CYS A 8 -14.18 8.80 -30.52
CA CYS A 8 -12.85 8.21 -30.37
C CYS A 8 -11.73 9.16 -30.85
N ASP A 9 -11.99 9.90 -31.94
CA ASP A 9 -11.05 10.87 -32.49
C ASP A 9 -10.90 12.12 -31.60
N VAL A 10 -12.00 12.63 -31.03
CA VAL A 10 -11.94 13.72 -30.03
C VAL A 10 -11.14 13.30 -28.78
N ALA A 11 -11.32 12.06 -28.31
CA ALA A 11 -10.54 11.54 -27.18
C ALA A 11 -9.05 11.36 -27.51
N ARG A 12 -8.70 11.03 -28.76
CA ARG A 12 -7.31 10.97 -29.24
C ARG A 12 -6.67 12.36 -29.28
N GLU A 13 -7.38 13.36 -29.80
CA GLU A 13 -6.86 14.73 -29.86
C GLU A 13 -6.65 15.34 -28.48
N ARG A 14 -7.56 15.11 -27.52
CA ARG A 14 -7.38 15.52 -26.12
C ARG A 14 -6.12 14.91 -25.48
N ARG A 15 -5.79 13.66 -25.80
CA ARG A 15 -4.55 13.01 -25.32
C ARG A 15 -3.30 13.58 -25.97
N ARG A 16 -3.38 13.96 -27.25
CA ARG A 16 -2.27 14.64 -27.96
C ARG A 16 -2.01 16.03 -27.37
N ALA A 17 -3.05 16.81 -27.12
CA ALA A 17 -2.94 18.13 -26.49
C ALA A 17 -2.29 18.06 -25.10
N ARG A 18 -2.75 17.13 -24.24
CA ARG A 18 -2.16 16.93 -22.91
C ARG A 18 -0.68 16.58 -22.95
N ARG A 19 -0.24 15.70 -23.86
CA ARG A 19 1.19 15.34 -23.98
C ARG A 19 2.06 16.53 -24.38
N LYS A 20 1.53 17.44 -25.21
CA LYS A 20 2.22 18.68 -25.59
C LYS A 20 2.34 19.63 -24.40
N GLU A 21 1.27 19.78 -23.63
CA GLU A 21 1.24 20.63 -22.43
C GLU A 21 2.18 20.11 -21.33
N THR A 22 2.17 18.81 -21.06
CA THR A 22 3.03 18.17 -20.04
C THR A 22 4.46 17.93 -20.52
N ARG A 23 4.82 18.37 -21.74
CA ARG A 23 6.14 18.15 -22.38
C ARG A 23 6.60 16.69 -22.31
N PHE A 24 5.70 15.75 -22.56
CA PHE A 24 6.03 14.34 -22.54
C PHE A 24 7.10 14.02 -23.60
N GLN A 25 8.24 13.47 -23.16
CA GLN A 25 9.32 13.01 -24.01
C GLN A 25 9.46 11.50 -23.85
N LEU A 26 9.34 10.76 -24.95
CA LEU A 26 9.37 9.29 -24.93
C LEU A 26 10.72 8.75 -24.43
N GLU A 27 11.81 9.40 -24.82
CA GLU A 27 13.17 8.93 -24.56
C GLU A 27 13.73 9.40 -23.21
N ALA A 28 13.03 10.31 -22.52
CA ALA A 28 13.53 10.94 -21.29
C ALA A 28 13.79 9.96 -20.12
N HIS A 29 13.22 8.76 -20.19
CA HIS A 29 13.40 7.71 -19.18
C HIS A 29 13.90 6.39 -19.77
N GLN A 30 14.27 6.34 -21.06
CA GLN A 30 14.62 5.08 -21.72
C GLN A 30 15.81 4.37 -21.09
N GLU A 31 16.87 5.11 -20.74
CA GLU A 31 18.07 4.54 -20.11
C GLU A 31 17.77 4.01 -18.70
N ASP A 32 16.97 4.77 -17.95
CA ASP A 32 16.54 4.43 -16.60
C ASP A 32 15.61 3.23 -16.55
N ASP A 33 14.66 3.15 -17.48
CA ASP A 33 13.68 2.06 -17.62
C ASP A 33 14.32 0.79 -18.22
N ALA A 34 15.44 0.92 -18.95
CA ALA A 34 16.19 -0.22 -19.49
C ALA A 34 16.97 -0.99 -18.40
N ILE A 35 17.21 -0.38 -17.24
CA ILE A 35 17.84 -1.05 -16.09
C ILE A 35 16.81 -2.00 -15.47
N ARG A 36 16.91 -3.29 -15.80
CA ARG A 36 16.19 -4.34 -15.08
C ARG A 36 16.64 -4.38 -13.62
N ASP A 37 15.67 -4.52 -12.72
CA ASP A 37 15.87 -4.56 -11.28
C ASP A 37 16.51 -3.28 -10.68
N LYS A 38 16.33 -2.10 -11.31
CA LYS A 38 16.69 -0.80 -10.68
C LYS A 38 16.12 -0.61 -9.27
N HIS A 39 15.05 -1.36 -8.97
CA HIS A 39 14.41 -1.44 -7.66
C HIS A 39 14.69 -2.75 -6.91
N ILE A 40 15.88 -3.37 -7.04
CA ILE A 40 16.36 -4.31 -5.99
C ILE A 40 16.14 -3.59 -4.67
N ARG A 41 15.29 -4.17 -3.81
CA ARG A 41 14.75 -3.50 -2.61
C ARG A 41 15.86 -2.71 -1.92
N THR A 42 15.76 -1.38 -1.98
CA THR A 42 16.69 -0.49 -1.30
C THR A 42 16.78 -0.89 0.16
N ASP A 43 17.90 -0.59 0.83
CA ASP A 43 18.03 -0.89 2.27
C ASP A 43 16.86 -0.29 3.07
N GLU A 44 16.35 0.87 2.65
CA GLU A 44 15.14 1.50 3.20
C GLU A 44 13.88 0.64 3.03
N SER A 45 13.65 0.08 1.84
CA SER A 45 12.51 -0.81 1.58
C SER A 45 12.61 -2.09 2.41
N ARG A 46 13.81 -2.66 2.55
CA ARG A 46 14.06 -3.84 3.40
C ARG A 46 13.81 -3.53 4.87
N ALA A 47 14.35 -2.43 5.38
CA ALA A 47 14.12 -1.98 6.75
C ALA A 47 12.63 -1.72 7.03
N LEU A 48 11.92 -1.14 6.06
CA LEU A 48 10.50 -0.89 6.19
C LEU A 48 9.70 -2.19 6.25
N HIS A 49 10.03 -3.17 5.40
CA HIS A 49 9.40 -4.48 5.42
C HIS A 49 9.67 -5.24 6.73
N GLN A 50 10.90 -5.15 7.25
CA GLN A 50 11.28 -5.75 8.53
C GLN A 50 10.38 -5.26 9.68
N LYS A 51 10.05 -3.96 9.73
CA LYS A 51 9.12 -3.42 10.74
C LYS A 51 7.75 -4.08 10.72
N TYR A 52 7.24 -4.47 9.55
CA TYR A 52 5.94 -5.15 9.47
C TYR A 52 6.03 -6.63 9.88
N VAL A 53 7.20 -7.24 9.78
CA VAL A 53 7.47 -8.56 10.36
C VAL A 53 7.54 -8.47 11.89
N GLU A 54 8.15 -7.42 12.43
CA GLU A 54 8.17 -7.17 13.88
C GLU A 54 6.74 -6.97 14.45
N LEU A 55 5.90 -6.17 13.78
CA LEU A 55 4.48 -6.01 14.13
C LEU A 55 3.71 -7.34 14.08
N TRP A 56 4.07 -8.22 13.14
CA TRP A 56 3.49 -9.56 13.06
C TRP A 56 3.89 -10.43 14.27
N ILE A 57 5.16 -10.38 14.70
CA ILE A 57 5.62 -11.08 15.90
C ILE A 57 4.91 -10.53 17.15
N GLU A 58 4.79 -9.20 17.27
CA GLU A 58 4.04 -8.55 18.34
C GLU A 58 2.59 -9.04 18.40
N PHE A 59 1.90 -9.10 17.26
CA PHE A 59 0.56 -9.68 17.15
C PHE A 59 0.51 -11.13 17.66
N LEU A 60 1.48 -11.97 17.28
CA LEU A 60 1.51 -13.37 17.72
C LEU A 60 1.70 -13.49 19.23
N LEU A 61 2.55 -12.65 19.83
CA LEU A 61 2.79 -12.60 21.27
C LEU A 61 1.56 -12.13 22.04
N GLU A 62 0.97 -10.99 21.64
CA GLU A 62 -0.21 -10.43 22.33
C GLU A 62 -1.44 -11.34 22.24
N THR A 63 -1.61 -12.02 21.10
CA THR A 63 -2.69 -13.00 20.93
C THR A 63 -2.37 -14.37 21.52
N ARG A 64 -1.23 -14.51 22.22
CA ARG A 64 -0.75 -15.75 22.87
C ARG A 64 -0.69 -16.94 21.92
N ARG A 65 -0.43 -16.69 20.63
CA ARG A 65 -0.22 -17.72 19.61
C ARG A 65 1.18 -18.31 19.70
N VAL A 66 2.12 -17.55 20.26
CA VAL A 66 3.50 -17.96 20.53
C VAL A 66 3.90 -17.50 21.94
N SER A 67 5.00 -18.05 22.47
CA SER A 67 5.56 -17.70 23.77
C SER A 67 6.52 -16.51 23.70
N ASP A 68 6.76 -15.87 24.83
CA ASP A 68 7.78 -14.83 24.97
C ASP A 68 9.15 -15.35 24.48
N GLY A 69 9.86 -14.51 23.75
CA GLY A 69 11.13 -14.86 23.11
C GLY A 69 10.99 -15.63 21.79
N TYR A 70 9.78 -15.76 21.23
CA TYR A 70 9.59 -16.31 19.89
C TYR A 70 10.38 -15.51 18.85
N VAL A 71 11.16 -16.22 18.04
CA VAL A 71 11.89 -15.69 16.90
C VAL A 71 11.37 -16.33 15.63
N LEU A 72 11.18 -15.50 14.61
CA LEU A 72 10.76 -15.95 13.30
C LEU A 72 11.96 -16.58 12.57
N GLU A 73 12.03 -17.90 12.53
CA GLU A 73 13.15 -18.63 11.92
C GLU A 73 12.93 -18.92 10.42
N LYS A 74 14.04 -19.13 9.71
CA LYS A 74 13.99 -19.52 8.31
C LYS A 74 13.28 -20.85 8.15
N GLY A 75 12.37 -20.93 7.18
CA GLY A 75 11.57 -22.14 6.93
C GLY A 75 10.30 -22.29 7.78
N CYS A 76 9.97 -21.35 8.67
CA CYS A 76 8.65 -21.32 9.32
C CYS A 76 7.51 -21.40 8.27
N PRO A 77 6.40 -22.09 8.58
CA PRO A 77 5.27 -22.18 7.67
C PRO A 77 4.69 -20.79 7.40
N ALA A 78 4.26 -20.57 6.16
CA ALA A 78 3.54 -19.35 5.81
C ALA A 78 2.22 -19.28 6.60
N PRO A 79 1.83 -18.10 7.09
CA PRO A 79 0.55 -17.94 7.77
C PRO A 79 -0.59 -18.17 6.78
N ASP A 80 -1.66 -18.79 7.26
CA ASP A 80 -2.87 -18.96 6.48
C ASP A 80 -3.67 -17.64 6.38
N ILE A 81 -4.67 -17.63 5.50
CA ILE A 81 -5.53 -16.47 5.28
C ILE A 81 -6.24 -15.96 6.55
N THR A 82 -6.58 -16.84 7.49
CA THR A 82 -7.29 -16.46 8.71
C THR A 82 -6.37 -15.72 9.67
N GLN A 83 -5.12 -16.18 9.77
CA GLN A 83 -4.06 -15.56 10.52
C GLN A 83 -3.71 -14.18 9.96
N ILE A 84 -3.56 -14.07 8.64
CA ILE A 84 -3.30 -12.79 7.96
C ILE A 84 -4.45 -11.81 8.20
N LYS A 85 -5.71 -12.26 8.03
CA LYS A 85 -6.91 -11.45 8.34
C LYS A 85 -6.94 -10.99 9.80
N GLY A 86 -6.54 -11.85 10.73
CA GLY A 86 -6.44 -11.53 12.16
C GLY A 86 -5.42 -10.45 12.43
N PHE A 87 -4.22 -10.58 11.87
CA PHE A 87 -3.15 -9.59 11.99
C PHE A 87 -3.56 -8.23 11.42
N ILE A 88 -4.17 -8.21 10.23
CA ILE A 88 -4.63 -6.97 9.61
C ILE A 88 -5.66 -6.26 10.49
N ARG A 89 -6.61 -7.00 11.07
CA ARG A 89 -7.57 -6.43 12.03
C ARG A 89 -6.83 -5.87 13.24
N TRP A 90 -5.96 -6.65 13.88
CA TRP A 90 -5.16 -6.18 15.01
C TRP A 90 -4.41 -4.88 14.67
N TYR A 91 -3.68 -4.84 13.55
CA TYR A 91 -2.96 -3.66 13.10
C TYR A 91 -3.88 -2.43 12.92
N THR A 92 -5.08 -2.63 12.37
CA THR A 92 -6.03 -1.52 12.19
C THR A 92 -6.56 -0.95 13.50
N TYR A 93 -6.67 -1.77 14.55
CA TYR A 93 -7.06 -1.32 15.88
C TYR A 93 -5.89 -0.73 16.67
N SER A 94 -4.66 -1.18 16.40
CA SER A 94 -3.44 -0.73 17.08
C SER A 94 -2.80 0.51 16.44
N THR A 95 -3.27 0.95 15.27
CA THR A 95 -2.65 2.07 14.52
C THR A 95 -3.59 3.25 14.37
N LYS A 96 -3.07 4.46 14.66
CA LYS A 96 -3.79 5.70 14.36
C LYS A 96 -3.62 6.11 12.89
N GLY A 97 -4.69 6.03 12.13
CA GLY A 97 -4.79 6.56 10.77
C GLY A 97 -4.69 8.07 10.71
N ARG A 98 -4.12 8.58 9.61
CA ARG A 98 -3.88 10.02 9.40
C ARG A 98 -5.07 10.78 8.80
N LEU A 99 -5.92 10.09 8.04
CA LEU A 99 -6.92 10.74 7.18
C LEU A 99 -8.34 10.68 7.74
N SER A 100 -8.67 9.67 8.54
CA SER A 100 -10.02 9.51 9.06
C SER A 100 -10.21 10.30 10.36
N LEU A 101 -11.42 10.77 10.61
CA LEU A 101 -11.76 11.54 11.81
C LEU A 101 -11.81 10.66 13.07
N ASP A 102 -12.17 9.39 12.90
CA ASP A 102 -12.16 8.36 13.95
C ASP A 102 -10.75 7.84 14.27
N GLY A 103 -9.73 8.34 13.57
CA GLY A 103 -8.34 7.95 13.75
C GLY A 103 -8.03 6.53 13.29
N ARG A 104 -8.92 5.85 12.56
CA ARG A 104 -8.66 4.50 12.00
C ARG A 104 -7.89 4.55 10.67
N PRO A 105 -7.07 3.53 10.35
CA PRO A 105 -6.38 3.47 9.06
C PRO A 105 -7.36 3.38 7.89
N THR A 106 -6.95 3.95 6.75
CA THR A 106 -7.71 3.80 5.50
C THR A 106 -7.45 2.45 4.86
N VAL A 107 -8.34 2.03 3.95
CA VAL A 107 -8.14 0.84 3.11
C VAL A 107 -6.75 0.81 2.48
N ILE A 108 -6.28 1.92 1.93
CA ILE A 108 -4.96 2.01 1.27
C ILE A 108 -3.85 1.74 2.29
N THR A 109 -3.92 2.37 3.47
CA THR A 109 -2.93 2.16 4.53
C THR A 109 -2.88 0.69 4.98
N THR A 110 -4.04 0.04 5.08
CA THR A 110 -4.16 -1.36 5.48
C THR A 110 -3.61 -2.31 4.41
N LEU A 111 -3.88 -2.05 3.12
CA LEU A 111 -3.34 -2.84 2.02
C LEU A 111 -1.81 -2.69 1.93
N VAL A 112 -1.30 -1.47 2.10
CA VAL A 112 0.15 -1.23 2.14
C VAL A 112 0.81 -1.96 3.31
N CYS A 113 0.14 -2.06 4.46
CA CYS A 113 0.61 -2.88 5.58
C CYS A 113 0.73 -4.36 5.17
N ALA A 114 -0.31 -4.93 4.55
CA ALA A 114 -0.29 -6.31 4.09
C ALA A 114 0.81 -6.57 3.05
N GLU A 115 0.96 -5.70 2.05
CA GLU A 115 1.98 -5.84 1.00
C GLU A 115 3.41 -5.82 1.57
N ARG A 116 3.67 -4.89 2.51
CA ARG A 116 4.97 -4.80 3.19
C ARG A 116 5.22 -6.00 4.09
N PHE A 117 4.19 -6.49 4.78
CA PHE A 117 4.27 -7.72 5.53
C PHE A 117 4.63 -8.91 4.62
N PHE A 118 3.96 -9.09 3.49
CA PHE A 118 4.25 -10.19 2.56
C PHE A 118 5.69 -10.14 2.06
N GLY A 119 6.15 -8.96 1.65
CA GLY A 119 7.52 -8.77 1.20
C GLY A 119 8.55 -9.01 2.30
N GLY A 120 8.24 -8.60 3.53
CA GLY A 120 9.09 -8.82 4.70
C GLY A 120 9.16 -10.29 5.11
N PHE A 121 8.01 -10.95 5.20
CA PHE A 121 7.89 -12.36 5.57
C PHE A 121 8.69 -13.25 4.61
N GLU A 122 8.54 -13.02 3.30
CA GLU A 122 9.29 -13.74 2.27
C GLU A 122 10.80 -13.51 2.38
N THR A 123 11.22 -12.27 2.68
CA THR A 123 12.64 -11.96 2.86
C THR A 123 13.22 -12.60 4.12
N ALA A 124 12.47 -12.60 5.23
CA ALA A 124 12.92 -13.10 6.52
C ALA A 124 12.96 -14.64 6.58
N ILE A 125 11.92 -15.31 6.05
CA ILE A 125 11.74 -16.75 6.19
C ILE A 125 12.20 -17.52 4.95
N GLY A 126 12.17 -16.89 3.77
CA GLY A 126 12.41 -17.55 2.49
C GLY A 126 11.21 -18.34 1.96
N ASN A 127 10.06 -18.28 2.64
CA ASN A 127 8.81 -18.90 2.19
C ASN A 127 7.84 -17.83 1.68
N MET A 128 7.18 -18.11 0.55
CA MET A 128 6.14 -17.24 0.01
C MET A 128 4.80 -17.56 0.66
N ILE A 129 4.04 -16.51 0.98
CA ILE A 129 2.60 -16.65 1.25
C ILE A 129 1.92 -17.03 -0.07
N ALA A 130 1.00 -18.00 -0.01
CA ALA A 130 0.28 -18.49 -1.17
C ALA A 130 -0.37 -17.35 -1.97
N ILE A 131 -0.36 -17.46 -3.30
CA ILE A 131 -0.86 -16.41 -4.19
C ILE A 131 -2.36 -16.20 -3.97
N GLU A 132 -3.08 -17.28 -3.70
CA GLU A 132 -4.49 -17.31 -3.39
C GLU A 132 -4.79 -16.49 -2.14
N ASP A 133 -4.00 -16.69 -1.09
CA ASP A 133 -4.13 -15.94 0.16
C ASP A 133 -3.78 -14.46 -0.03
N ARG A 134 -2.70 -14.15 -0.77
CA ARG A 134 -2.35 -12.76 -1.12
C ARG A 134 -3.49 -12.06 -1.88
N SER A 135 -4.10 -12.76 -2.84
CA SER A 135 -5.21 -12.24 -3.65
C SER A 135 -6.44 -11.97 -2.80
N GLU A 136 -6.79 -12.86 -1.88
CA GLU A 136 -7.94 -12.73 -0.99
C GLU A 136 -7.83 -11.52 -0.05
N ILE A 137 -6.62 -11.08 0.27
CA ILE A 137 -6.38 -9.87 1.07
C ILE A 137 -6.72 -8.58 0.31
N TYR A 138 -6.77 -8.58 -1.02
CA TYR A 138 -7.38 -7.47 -1.74
C TYR A 138 -8.91 -7.45 -1.59
N GLY A 139 -9.53 -8.60 -1.32
CA GLY A 139 -10.95 -8.76 -0.98
C GLY A 139 -11.32 -8.23 0.41
N ILE A 140 -10.36 -8.16 1.34
CA ILE A 140 -10.52 -7.56 2.68
C ILE A 140 -11.06 -6.12 2.61
N ARG A 141 -10.78 -5.39 1.51
CA ARG A 141 -11.37 -4.07 1.27
C ARG A 141 -12.88 -4.10 1.42
N GLY A 142 -13.55 -5.09 0.84
CA GLY A 142 -15.01 -5.23 0.94
C GLY A 142 -15.44 -5.67 2.33
N THR A 143 -14.75 -6.66 2.90
CA THR A 143 -15.08 -7.25 4.21
C THR A 143 -14.92 -6.23 5.34
N LEU A 144 -13.74 -5.63 5.50
CA LEU A 144 -13.44 -4.70 6.60
C LEU A 144 -14.16 -3.36 6.48
N THR A 145 -14.50 -2.93 5.25
CA THR A 145 -15.34 -1.74 5.06
C THR A 145 -16.78 -2.04 5.50
N THR A 146 -17.31 -3.22 5.18
CA THR A 146 -18.65 -3.66 5.63
C THR A 146 -18.70 -3.81 7.15
N GLU A 147 -17.65 -4.35 7.77
CA GLU A 147 -17.48 -4.45 9.22
C GLU A 147 -17.23 -3.08 9.91
N LYS A 148 -17.14 -1.97 9.14
CA LYS A 148 -16.79 -0.62 9.62
C LYS A 148 -15.45 -0.56 10.38
N VAL A 149 -14.55 -1.51 10.12
CA VAL A 149 -13.21 -1.57 10.71
C VAL A 149 -12.28 -0.56 10.04
N ILE A 150 -12.44 -0.34 8.74
CA ILE A 150 -11.65 0.62 7.95
C ILE A 150 -12.53 1.51 7.09
N MET A 151 -12.03 2.71 6.78
CA MET A 151 -12.75 3.70 5.99
C MET A 151 -12.18 3.78 4.57
N LYS A 152 -13.07 3.81 3.57
CA LYS A 152 -12.73 4.19 2.19
C LYS A 152 -12.68 5.72 2.11
N LYS A 153 -11.54 6.28 2.52
CA LYS A 153 -11.26 7.72 2.41
C LYS A 153 -10.00 7.91 1.59
N GLU A 154 -10.12 8.69 0.53
CA GLU A 154 -8.97 9.17 -0.24
C GLU A 154 -8.63 10.59 0.22
N LYS A 155 -7.37 11.00 0.04
CA LYS A 155 -7.00 12.40 0.30
C LYS A 155 -7.72 13.26 -0.74
N ASP A 156 -8.47 14.26 -0.31
CA ASP A 156 -9.10 15.18 -1.25
C ASP A 156 -8.02 15.87 -2.09
N LYS A 157 -8.24 15.94 -3.40
CA LYS A 157 -7.26 16.48 -4.36
C LYS A 157 -6.89 17.95 -4.11
N PHE A 158 -7.66 18.66 -3.28
CA PHE A 158 -7.51 20.10 -3.02
C PHE A 158 -7.64 20.41 -1.52
N ASN A 159 -6.73 19.88 -0.69
CA ASN A 159 -6.64 20.26 0.73
C ASN A 159 -5.51 21.26 0.96
N PHE A 160 -5.49 22.35 0.17
CA PHE A 160 -4.69 23.52 0.53
C PHE A 160 -5.51 24.33 1.52
N THR A 161 -5.23 24.16 2.81
CA THR A 161 -5.97 24.86 3.86
C THR A 161 -5.43 26.28 4.02
N LYS A 162 -6.22 27.15 4.66
CA LYS A 162 -5.75 28.50 5.04
C LYS A 162 -4.49 28.43 5.92
N THR A 163 -4.35 27.37 6.72
CA THR A 163 -3.15 27.09 7.53
C THR A 163 -1.95 26.75 6.65
N ASP A 164 -2.12 25.93 5.61
CA ASP A 164 -1.05 25.62 4.65
C ASP A 164 -0.60 26.89 3.90
N TYR A 165 -1.53 27.77 3.53
CA TYR A 165 -1.23 29.08 2.95
C TYR A 165 -0.40 29.96 3.89
N ILE A 166 -0.85 30.13 5.14
CA ILE A 166 -0.15 30.96 6.14
C ILE A 166 1.26 30.41 6.40
N ASN A 167 1.41 29.09 6.52
CA ASN A 167 2.72 28.47 6.74
C ASN A 167 3.66 28.64 5.55
N THR A 168 3.14 28.70 4.32
CA THR A 168 3.95 28.88 3.12
C THR A 168 4.33 30.34 2.88
N VAL A 169 3.44 31.29 3.23
CA VAL A 169 3.67 32.73 3.01
C VAL A 169 4.43 33.39 4.16
N SER A 170 4.36 32.86 5.39
CA SER A 170 5.07 33.42 6.56
C SER A 170 6.54 32.96 6.68
N LEU A 171 7.02 32.14 5.74
CA LEU A 171 8.41 31.72 5.61
C LEU A 171 9.15 32.43 4.46
N LEU A 172 8.52 33.44 3.85
CA LEU A 172 9.11 34.43 2.95
C LEU A 172 9.18 35.78 3.67
#